data_AF-A0A7Y1SZY8-F1
#
_entry.id   AF-A0A7Y1SZY8-F1
#
_cell.length_a   1.000
_cell.length_b   1.000
_cell.length_c   1.000
_cell.angle_alpha   90.00
_cell.angle_beta   90.00
_cell.angle_gamma   90.00
#
_symmetry.space_group_name_H-M   'P 1'
#
loop_
_entity.id
_entity.type
_entity.pdbx_description
1 polymer ?
#
loop_
_entity_poly.entity_id
_entity_poly.type
_entity_poly.pdbx_seq_one_letter_code
_entity_poly.pdbx_strand_id
1 'polypeptide(L)'
;VDLVRLGLSDTLSDHPELAQHILPPLVAVRNRMNPDRYGGASLLGVDGVVTIAHGTANAEAIASALRMTYEVAGLGLVDSIRASVSS
;
A
#
# COMPACT_ATOMS: atom_id res chain seq x y z
N VAL A 1 3.58 3.01 -16.59
CA VAL A 1 4.34 3.98 -15.77
C VAL A 1 5.40 4.73 -16.57
N ASP A 2 5.99 4.12 -17.60
CA ASP A 2 7.07 4.77 -18.37
C ASP A 2 6.61 5.95 -19.24
N LEU A 3 5.40 5.90 -19.81
CA LEU A 3 4.86 7.02 -20.61
C LEU A 3 4.71 8.31 -19.78
N VAL A 4 4.26 8.17 -18.53
CA VAL A 4 4.11 9.30 -17.60
C VAL A 4 5.48 9.81 -17.18
N ARG A 5 6.47 8.93 -16.97
CA ARG A 5 7.84 9.33 -16.61
C ARG A 5 8.55 10.06 -17.75
N LEU A 6 8.45 9.55 -18.98
CA LEU A 6 9.08 10.14 -20.16
C LEU A 6 8.48 11.51 -20.47
N GLY A 7 7.15 11.60 -20.57
CA GLY A 7 6.49 12.88 -20.84
C GLY A 7 6.71 13.93 -19.74
N LEU A 8 6.77 13.51 -18.46
CA LEU A 8 7.06 14.42 -17.34
C LEU A 8 8.51 14.92 -17.38
N SER A 9 9.47 14.06 -17.72
CA SER A 9 10.88 14.43 -17.80
C SER A 9 11.11 15.45 -18.91
N ASP A 10 10.52 15.23 -20.09
CA ASP A 10 10.63 16.15 -21.22
C ASP A 10 9.99 17.51 -20.87
N THR A 11 8.76 17.49 -20.33
CA THR A 11 8.05 18.72 -19.95
C THR A 11 8.80 19.53 -18.89
N LEU A 12 9.40 18.88 -17.89
CA LEU A 12 10.17 19.57 -16.84
C LEU A 12 11.54 20.06 -17.33
N SER A 13 12.08 19.47 -18.40
CA SER A 13 13.32 19.94 -19.05
C SER A 13 13.05 21.20 -19.87
N ASP A 14 11.91 21.24 -20.57
CA ASP A 14 11.48 22.40 -21.35
C ASP A 14 10.97 23.55 -20.46
N HIS A 15 10.38 23.23 -19.31
CA HIS A 15 9.72 24.17 -18.40
C HIS A 15 10.08 23.91 -16.92
N PRO A 16 11.30 24.25 -16.47
CA PRO A 16 11.77 23.97 -15.10
C PRO A 16 10.98 24.73 -14.03
N GLU A 17 10.38 25.88 -14.36
CA GLU A 17 9.54 26.69 -13.46
C GLU A 17 8.29 25.95 -12.97
N LEU A 18 7.79 24.98 -13.74
CA LEU A 18 6.61 24.20 -13.37
C LEU A 18 6.92 23.19 -12.26
N ALA A 19 8.20 22.85 -12.04
CA ALA A 19 8.62 21.85 -11.06
C ALA A 19 8.10 22.16 -9.65
N GLN A 20 8.15 23.42 -9.23
CA GLN A 20 7.72 23.84 -7.89
C GLN A 20 6.22 23.61 -7.64
N HIS A 21 5.41 23.60 -8.70
CA HIS A 21 3.95 23.43 -8.61
C HIS A 21 3.51 22.00 -8.90
N ILE A 22 4.22 21.29 -9.78
CA ILE A 22 3.82 19.96 -10.25
C ILE A 22 4.43 18.83 -9.41
N LEU A 23 5.68 18.96 -8.94
CA LEU A 23 6.34 17.89 -8.19
C LEU A 23 5.66 17.58 -6.84
N PRO A 24 5.28 18.56 -6.00
CA PRO A 24 4.64 18.25 -4.72
C PRO A 24 3.34 17.44 -4.83
N PRO A 25 2.35 17.79 -5.67
CA PRO A 25 1.14 16.98 -5.83
C PRO A 25 1.43 15.61 -6.45
N LEU A 26 2.37 15.50 -7.39
CA LEU A 26 2.76 14.20 -7.95
C LEU A 26 3.41 13.28 -6.91
N VAL A 27 4.27 13.83 -6.04
CA VAL A 27 4.85 13.10 -4.92
C VAL A 27 3.75 12.61 -3.97
N ALA A 28 2.75 13.44 -3.67
CA ALA A 28 1.63 13.05 -2.84
C ALA A 28 0.82 11.89 -3.47
N VAL A 29 0.56 11.97 -4.78
CA VAL A 29 -0.11 10.90 -5.54
C VAL A 29 0.70 9.61 -5.52
N ARG A 30 2.01 9.68 -5.80
CA ARG A 30 2.93 8.54 -5.71
C ARG A 30 2.89 7.90 -4.32
N ASN A 31 2.93 8.71 -3.27
CA ASN A 31 2.93 8.21 -1.90
C ASN A 31 1.60 7.54 -1.51
N ARG A 32 0.47 7.97 -2.09
CA ARG A 32 -0.83 7.29 -1.95
C ARG A 32 -0.94 6.01 -2.77
N MET A 33 -0.16 5.88 -3.84
CA MET A 33 -0.11 4.66 -4.65
C MET A 33 1.03 3.71 -4.23
N ASN A 34 1.73 3.97 -3.11
CA ASN A 34 2.81 3.12 -2.65
C ASN A 34 2.23 1.84 -1.99
N PRO A 35 2.36 0.65 -2.62
CA PRO A 35 1.83 -0.60 -2.06
C PRO A 35 2.49 -0.97 -0.73
N ASP A 36 3.73 -0.53 -0.48
CA ASP A 36 4.49 -0.85 0.73
C ASP A 36 3.85 -0.28 2.01
N ARG A 37 2.89 0.66 1.88
CA ARG A 37 2.24 1.32 3.03
C ARG A 37 0.94 0.66 3.48
N TYR A 38 0.40 -0.27 2.69
CA TYR A 38 -0.94 -0.83 2.91
C TYR A 38 -0.95 -2.17 3.65
N GLY A 39 0.22 -2.77 3.88
CA GLY A 39 0.31 -4.11 4.43
C GLY A 39 -0.09 -5.18 3.40
N GLY A 40 0.23 -6.44 3.71
CA GLY A 40 -0.02 -7.56 2.81
C GLY A 40 -1.50 -7.95 2.65
N ALA A 41 -1.75 -9.03 1.91
CA ALA A 41 -3.09 -9.59 1.80
C ALA A 41 -3.44 -10.45 3.03
N SER A 42 -4.65 -10.31 3.57
CA SER A 42 -5.12 -11.20 4.64
C SER A 42 -5.56 -12.55 4.05
N LEU A 43 -5.02 -13.65 4.56
CA LEU A 43 -5.45 -15.00 4.19
C LEU A 43 -6.65 -15.40 5.07
N LEU A 44 -7.80 -15.63 4.46
CA LEU A 44 -9.04 -16.03 5.14
C LEU A 44 -9.23 -17.54 5.06
N GLY A 45 -10.04 -18.08 5.98
CA GLY A 45 -10.35 -19.52 6.04
C GLY A 45 -9.37 -20.36 6.85
N VAL A 46 -8.53 -19.72 7.67
CA VAL A 46 -7.64 -20.37 8.64
C VAL A 46 -8.05 -19.98 10.06
N ASP A 47 -7.67 -20.76 11.07
CA ASP A 47 -8.01 -20.52 12.49
C ASP A 47 -7.17 -19.39 13.15
N GLY A 48 -6.72 -18.41 12.39
CA GLY A 48 -5.86 -17.33 12.87
C GLY A 48 -5.73 -16.15 11.91
N VAL A 49 -4.98 -15.14 12.32
CA VAL A 49 -4.68 -13.97 11.47
C VAL A 49 -3.37 -14.22 10.74
N VAL A 50 -3.45 -14.24 9.40
CA VAL A 50 -2.29 -14.46 8.52
C VAL A 50 -2.26 -13.36 7.47
N THR A 51 -1.12 -12.67 7.35
CA THR A 51 -0.88 -11.64 6.35
C THR A 51 0.23 -12.08 5.39
N ILE A 52 -0.04 -12.04 4.09
CA ILE A 52 0.89 -12.39 3.01
C ILE A 52 1.47 -11.11 2.40
N ALA A 53 2.75 -10.84 2.63
CA ALA A 53 3.46 -9.72 2.00
C ALA A 53 3.79 -10.02 0.52
N HIS A 54 4.01 -8.98 -0.30
CA HIS A 54 4.43 -9.15 -1.69
C HIS A 54 5.91 -9.59 -1.78
N GLY A 55 6.28 -10.31 -2.85
CA GLY A 55 7.62 -10.91 -2.99
C GLY A 55 8.78 -9.90 -3.08
N THR A 56 8.50 -8.66 -3.45
CA THR A 56 9.47 -7.55 -3.53
C THR A 56 9.43 -6.65 -2.29
N ALA A 57 8.88 -7.13 -1.17
CA ALA A 57 8.71 -6.35 0.06
C ALA A 57 10.05 -5.85 0.61
N ASN A 58 10.12 -4.54 0.84
CA ASN A 58 11.21 -3.90 1.57
C ASN A 58 10.87 -3.79 3.08
N ALA A 59 11.76 -3.17 3.86
CA ALA A 59 11.56 -3.00 5.30
C ALA A 59 10.27 -2.24 5.66
N GLU A 60 9.88 -1.22 4.88
CA GLU A 60 8.63 -0.47 5.11
C GLU A 60 7.41 -1.37 4.86
N ALA A 61 7.42 -2.15 3.78
CA ALA A 61 6.36 -3.11 3.47
C ALA A 61 6.15 -4.15 4.58
N ILE A 62 7.25 -4.69 5.12
CA ILE A 62 7.19 -5.67 6.21
C ILE A 62 6.67 -5.02 7.50
N ALA A 63 7.15 -3.81 7.85
CA ALA A 63 6.65 -3.09 9.01
C ALA A 63 5.14 -2.78 8.91
N SER A 64 4.68 -2.35 7.74
CA SER A 64 3.26 -2.13 7.46
C SER A 64 2.44 -3.41 7.59
N ALA A 65 2.96 -4.55 7.08
CA ALA A 65 2.31 -5.85 7.22
C ALA A 65 2.20 -6.29 8.68
N LEU A 66 3.27 -6.19 9.47
CA LEU A 66 3.25 -6.52 10.90
C LEU A 66 2.25 -5.66 11.69
N ARG A 67 2.23 -4.35 11.42
CA ARG A 67 1.27 -3.43 12.04
C ARG A 67 -0.17 -3.85 11.70
N MET A 68 -0.46 -4.13 10.44
CA MET A 68 -1.78 -4.60 10.00
C MET A 68 -2.16 -5.90 10.70
N THR A 69 -1.27 -6.89 10.74
CA THR A 69 -1.51 -8.18 11.41
C THR A 69 -1.84 -7.98 12.89
N TYR A 70 -1.08 -7.12 13.58
CA TYR A 70 -1.31 -6.79 14.99
C TYR A 70 -2.68 -6.16 15.22
N GLU A 71 -3.04 -5.16 14.42
CA GLU A 71 -4.33 -4.47 14.51
C GLU A 71 -5.49 -5.46 14.26
N VAL A 72 -5.40 -6.27 13.21
CA VAL A 72 -6.43 -7.26 12.86
C VAL A 72 -6.55 -8.36 13.92
N ALA A 73 -5.44 -8.80 14.51
CA ALA A 73 -5.45 -9.76 15.61
C ALA A 73 -6.17 -9.20 16.85
N GLY A 74 -6.01 -7.90 17.14
CA GLY A 74 -6.72 -7.23 18.24
C GLY A 74 -8.22 -7.05 18.01
N LEU A 75 -8.69 -7.09 16.75
CA LEU A 75 -10.09 -6.85 16.39
C LEU A 75 -10.97 -8.11 16.37
N GLY A 76 -10.40 -9.30 16.60
CA GLY A 76 -11.19 -10.55 16.60
C GLY A 76 -11.79 -10.89 15.22
N LEU A 77 -11.02 -10.65 14.14
CA LEU A 77 -11.48 -10.86 12.76
C LEU A 77 -12.02 -12.28 12.52
N VAL A 78 -11.32 -13.30 13.01
CA VAL A 78 -11.69 -14.72 12.81
C VAL A 78 -13.06 -15.01 13.41
N ASP A 79 -13.30 -14.56 14.64
CA ASP A 79 -14.58 -14.74 15.34
C ASP A 79 -15.71 -14.00 14.63
N SER A 80 -15.43 -12.78 14.15
CA SER A 80 -16.40 -11.97 13.40
C SER A 80 -16.83 -12.63 12.09
N ILE A 81 -15.87 -13.20 11.34
CA ILE A 81 -16.15 -13.94 10.11
C ILE A 81 -16.94 -15.22 10.43
N ARG A 82 -16.52 -15.99 11.44
CA ARG A 82 -17.20 -17.23 11.84
C ARG A 82 -18.66 -16.96 12.20
N ALA A 83 -18.92 -15.92 13.00
CA ALA A 83 -20.28 -15.52 13.36
C ALA A 83 -21.12 -15.16 12.12
N SER A 84 -20.55 -14.38 11.19
CA SER A 84 -21.24 -13.89 9.99
C SER A 84 -21.59 -14.99 8.97
N VAL A 85 -20.79 -16.06 8.90
CA VAL A 85 -21.04 -17.19 8.00
C VAL A 85 -22.02 -18.21 8.60
N SER A 86 -22.09 -18.29 9.93
CA SER A 86 -22.98 -19.22 10.63
C SER A 86 -24.44 -18.75 10.79
N SER A 87 -24.73 -17.49 10.47
CA SER A 87 -26.07 -16.88 10.50
C SER A 87 -26.79 -16.98 9.16
#